data_AF-A0A956XM50-F1
#
_entry.id   AF-A0A956XM50-F1
#
_cell.length_a   1.000
_cell.length_b   1.000
_cell.length_c   1.000
_cell.angle_alpha   90.00
_cell.angle_beta   90.00
_cell.angle_gamma   90.00
#
_symmetry.space_group_name_H-M   'P 1'
#
loop_
_entity.id
_entity.type
_entity.pdbx_description
1 polymer ?
#
loop_
_entity_poly.entity_id
_entity_poly.type
_entity_poly.pdbx_seq_one_letter_code
_entity_poly.pdbx_strand_id
1 'polypeptide(L)'
;MRNSTRWTDIAVMIVSLIVIGISAWWLFTSGAMSIPLDQDPKLAWHLVRSAGIVSYVLLLASTVWGLFISGQIVKDWSPGPISMTLHATVSWLALLLGLGHGLLLMFDDYFTYTLSDILVPFTGPYRPEVVGLGTLAFWLLLIISLSFPLKKFIGNKAWKLLHFTSYLAFAMVTLHGLFAGTDSHLLGFRILISVGVLGVLALLIARMRKDRSRTNQRLAPRRAVRQQTN
;
A
#
# COMPACT_ATOMS: atom_id res chain seq x y z
N MET A 1 -33.04 -16.39 6.00
CA MET A 1 -31.78 -15.75 6.46
C MET A 1 -31.16 -16.67 7.49
N ARG A 2 -30.02 -17.32 7.18
CA ARG A 2 -29.44 -18.42 7.99
C ARG A 2 -28.69 -17.88 9.21
N ASN A 3 -29.02 -18.37 10.40
CA ASN A 3 -28.36 -18.06 11.69
C ASN A 3 -26.87 -18.47 11.80
N SER A 4 -26.27 -19.05 10.75
CA SER A 4 -24.89 -19.55 10.79
C SER A 4 -23.83 -18.45 10.77
N THR A 5 -24.16 -17.23 10.32
CA THR A 5 -23.20 -16.12 10.29
C THR A 5 -22.94 -15.54 11.68
N ARG A 6 -23.96 -15.42 12.53
CA ARG A 6 -23.79 -14.81 13.87
C ARG A 6 -22.79 -15.55 14.76
N TRP A 7 -22.81 -16.88 14.77
CA TRP A 7 -21.87 -17.68 15.58
C TRP A 7 -20.45 -17.65 15.02
N THR A 8 -20.30 -17.61 13.69
CA THR A 8 -18.98 -17.49 13.06
C THR A 8 -18.40 -16.09 13.27
N ASP A 9 -19.22 -15.04 13.17
CA ASP A 9 -18.82 -13.66 13.48
C ASP A 9 -18.37 -13.52 14.94
N ILE A 10 -19.15 -14.06 15.90
CA ILE A 10 -18.79 -14.07 17.33
C ILE A 10 -17.50 -14.85 17.56
N ALA A 11 -17.34 -16.02 16.95
CA ALA A 11 -16.12 -16.82 17.09
C ALA A 11 -14.90 -16.08 16.54
N VAL A 12 -15.00 -15.44 15.37
CA VAL A 12 -13.92 -14.61 14.79
C VAL A 12 -13.57 -13.43 15.69
N MET A 13 -14.58 -12.76 16.28
CA MET A 13 -14.34 -11.68 17.23
C MET A 13 -13.60 -12.18 18.47
N ILE A 14 -14.04 -13.29 19.08
CA ILE A 14 -13.40 -13.87 20.27
C ILE A 14 -11.96 -14.26 19.96
N VAL A 15 -11.72 -14.97 18.85
CA VAL A 15 -10.36 -15.36 18.43
C VAL A 15 -9.49 -14.13 18.21
N SER A 16 -10.01 -13.10 17.55
CA SER A 16 -9.27 -11.86 17.32
C SER A 16 -8.89 -11.17 18.63
N LEU A 17 -9.83 -11.09 19.58
CA LEU A 17 -9.57 -10.51 20.90
C LEU A 17 -8.54 -11.32 21.71
N ILE A 18 -8.58 -12.65 21.63
CA ILE A 18 -7.59 -13.53 22.27
C ILE A 18 -6.20 -13.29 21.65
N VAL A 19 -6.09 -13.27 20.33
CA VAL A 19 -4.82 -13.02 19.64
C VAL A 19 -4.27 -11.64 19.99
N ILE A 20 -5.11 -10.61 20.01
CA ILE A 20 -4.72 -9.26 20.42
C ILE A 20 -4.26 -9.26 21.88
N GLY A 21 -5.00 -9.92 22.77
CA GLY A 21 -4.66 -10.03 24.19
C GLY A 21 -3.33 -10.72 24.43
N ILE A 22 -3.08 -11.86 23.77
CA ILE A 22 -1.82 -12.60 23.83
C ILE A 22 -0.67 -11.74 23.27
N SER A 23 -0.89 -11.07 22.14
CA SER A 23 0.12 -10.21 21.51
C SER A 23 0.49 -9.04 22.42
N ALA A 24 -0.51 -8.40 23.05
CA ALA A 24 -0.29 -7.32 24.01
C ALA A 24 0.44 -7.82 25.25
N TRP A 25 0.00 -8.94 25.83
CA TRP A 25 0.67 -9.54 26.98
C TRP A 25 2.14 -9.87 26.67
N TRP A 26 2.43 -10.47 25.52
CA TRP A 26 3.79 -10.74 25.08
C TRP A 26 4.62 -9.45 24.89
N LEU A 27 4.03 -8.41 24.31
CA LEU A 27 4.69 -7.10 24.17
C LEU A 27 5.09 -6.50 25.53
N PHE A 28 4.19 -6.53 26.53
CA PHE A 28 4.49 -5.98 27.85
C PHE A 28 5.47 -6.84 28.65
N THR A 29 5.40 -8.16 28.52
CA THR A 29 6.27 -9.09 29.27
C THR A 29 7.63 -9.31 28.64
N SER A 30 7.79 -9.06 27.34
CA SER A 30 9.07 -9.18 26.63
C SER A 30 10.07 -8.06 26.98
N GLY A 31 9.67 -7.05 27.75
CA GLY A 31 10.51 -5.86 28.02
C GLY A 31 10.66 -4.94 26.80
N ALA A 32 9.88 -5.16 25.72
CA ALA A 32 9.93 -4.32 24.52
C ALA A 32 9.57 -2.85 24.83
N MET A 33 8.71 -2.62 25.83
CA MET A 33 8.30 -1.29 26.28
C MET A 33 9.23 -0.66 27.32
N SER A 34 10.23 -1.41 27.83
CA SER A 34 11.19 -0.89 28.81
C SER A 34 12.47 -0.33 28.19
N ILE A 35 12.51 -0.17 26.86
CA ILE A 35 13.65 0.41 26.15
C ILE A 35 13.55 1.95 26.27
N PRO A 36 14.47 2.62 26.99
CA PRO A 36 14.50 4.08 27.06
C PRO A 36 14.89 4.65 25.69
N LEU A 37 13.91 5.22 24.99
CA LEU A 37 14.09 5.77 23.63
C LEU A 37 15.03 6.98 23.63
N ASP A 38 15.04 7.75 24.71
CA ASP A 38 15.90 8.92 24.91
C ASP A 38 17.38 8.59 25.05
N GLN A 39 17.70 7.32 25.36
CA GLN A 39 19.07 6.85 25.56
C GLN A 39 19.58 5.99 24.41
N ASP A 40 18.77 5.75 23.37
CA ASP A 40 19.18 4.98 22.21
C ASP A 40 19.96 5.86 21.22
N PRO A 41 21.30 5.69 21.09
CA PRO A 41 22.09 6.48 20.15
C PRO A 41 21.71 6.21 18.68
N LYS A 42 20.90 5.19 18.40
CA LYS A 42 20.42 4.83 17.06
C LYS A 42 18.92 5.06 16.89
N LEU A 43 18.30 5.86 17.75
CA LEU A 43 16.85 6.12 17.71
C LEU A 43 16.39 6.56 16.31
N ALA A 44 17.07 7.55 15.71
CA ALA A 44 16.72 8.04 14.38
C ALA A 44 16.75 6.92 13.32
N TRP A 45 17.79 6.09 13.34
CA TRP A 45 17.93 4.95 12.45
C TRP A 45 16.81 3.91 12.63
N HIS A 46 16.42 3.62 13.88
CA HIS A 46 15.31 2.71 14.18
C HIS A 46 13.96 3.27 13.71
N LEU A 47 13.74 4.58 13.89
CA LEU A 47 12.54 5.27 13.46
C LEU A 47 12.44 5.36 11.93
N VAL A 48 13.53 5.71 11.23
CA VAL A 48 13.60 5.71 9.76
C VAL A 48 13.17 4.35 9.22
N ARG A 49 13.74 3.26 9.73
CA ARG A 49 13.43 1.89 9.27
C ARG A 49 12.00 1.49 9.56
N SER A 50 11.56 1.71 10.79
CA SER A 50 10.20 1.35 11.22
C SER A 50 9.15 2.11 10.42
N ALA A 51 9.31 3.43 10.25
CA ALA A 51 8.42 4.26 9.45
C ALA A 51 8.38 3.79 7.99
N GLY A 52 9.54 3.46 7.39
CA GLY A 52 9.62 2.96 6.02
C GLY A 52 8.92 1.62 5.82
N ILE A 53 9.14 0.65 6.70
CA ILE A 53 8.50 -0.68 6.65
C ILE A 53 6.99 -0.55 6.85
N VAL A 54 6.55 0.21 7.85
CA VAL A 54 5.11 0.38 8.13
C VAL A 54 4.42 1.14 7.00
N SER A 55 5.06 2.18 6.44
CA SER A 55 4.56 2.88 5.24
C SER A 55 4.37 1.90 4.07
N TYR A 56 5.34 1.03 3.80
CA TYR A 56 5.26 0.01 2.75
C TYR A 56 4.10 -0.98 2.99
N VAL A 57 3.95 -1.49 4.22
CA VAL A 57 2.87 -2.41 4.58
C VAL A 57 1.50 -1.76 4.37
N LEU A 58 1.35 -0.50 4.77
CA LEU A 58 0.10 0.25 4.56
C LEU A 58 -0.15 0.52 3.06
N LEU A 59 0.89 0.85 2.29
CA LEU A 59 0.76 1.01 0.83
C LEU A 59 0.33 -0.29 0.16
N LEU A 60 0.94 -1.42 0.54
CA LEU A 60 0.55 -2.76 0.08
C LEU A 60 -0.91 -3.06 0.45
N ALA A 61 -1.29 -2.84 1.71
CA ALA A 61 -2.65 -3.04 2.19
C ALA A 61 -3.66 -2.19 1.43
N SER A 62 -3.36 -0.91 1.20
CA SER A 62 -4.19 -0.01 0.39
C SER A 62 -4.33 -0.49 -1.06
N THR A 63 -3.24 -0.95 -1.68
CA THR A 63 -3.22 -1.45 -3.06
C THR A 63 -4.09 -2.71 -3.20
N VAL A 64 -3.92 -3.68 -2.28
CA VAL A 64 -4.74 -4.90 -2.23
C VAL A 64 -6.20 -4.56 -2.00
N TRP A 65 -6.48 -3.65 -1.06
CA TRP A 65 -7.85 -3.22 -0.77
C TRP A 65 -8.50 -2.51 -1.96
N GLY A 66 -7.76 -1.65 -2.67
CA GLY A 66 -8.22 -1.02 -3.92
C GLY A 66 -8.52 -2.05 -5.04
N LEU A 67 -7.74 -3.12 -5.12
CA LEU A 67 -8.01 -4.26 -6.00
C LEU A 67 -9.27 -5.02 -5.58
N PHE A 68 -9.52 -5.20 -4.29
CA PHE A 68 -10.74 -5.83 -3.78
C PHE A 68 -12.00 -4.99 -4.08
N ILE A 69 -11.93 -3.67 -3.90
CA ILE A 69 -13.02 -2.73 -4.25
C ILE A 69 -13.29 -2.78 -5.75
N SER A 70 -12.25 -2.57 -6.58
CA SER A 70 -12.40 -2.54 -8.04
C SER A 70 -12.80 -3.90 -8.63
N GLY A 71 -12.35 -5.00 -8.02
CA GLY A 71 -12.72 -6.37 -8.34
C GLY A 71 -14.13 -6.76 -7.87
N GLN A 72 -14.80 -5.91 -7.09
CA GLN A 72 -16.11 -6.17 -6.46
C GLN A 72 -16.11 -7.38 -5.51
N ILE A 73 -14.97 -7.67 -4.86
CA ILE A 73 -14.83 -8.78 -3.91
C ILE A 73 -15.54 -8.43 -2.58
N VAL A 74 -15.54 -7.14 -2.22
CA VAL A 74 -16.12 -6.65 -0.95
C VAL A 74 -17.56 -6.16 -1.08
N LYS A 75 -18.14 -6.25 -2.28
CA LYS A 75 -19.43 -5.61 -2.61
C LYS A 75 -20.58 -6.08 -1.71
N ASP A 76 -20.57 -7.34 -1.30
CA ASP A 76 -21.71 -7.96 -0.63
C ASP A 76 -21.66 -7.79 0.91
N TRP A 77 -20.52 -7.38 1.47
CA TRP A 77 -20.32 -7.29 2.93
C TRP A 77 -19.76 -5.95 3.41
N SER A 78 -19.27 -5.07 2.52
CA SER A 78 -18.79 -3.73 2.88
C SER A 78 -19.47 -2.65 2.02
N PRO A 79 -20.16 -1.66 2.64
CA PRO A 79 -20.70 -0.53 1.93
C PRO A 79 -19.61 0.26 1.17
N GLY A 80 -19.91 0.65 -0.06
CA GLY A 80 -18.97 1.38 -0.93
C GLY A 80 -18.30 2.60 -0.27
N PRO A 81 -19.05 3.50 0.41
CA PRO A 81 -18.44 4.63 1.10
C PRO A 81 -17.46 4.22 2.21
N ILE A 82 -17.79 3.22 3.03
CA ILE A 82 -16.94 2.73 4.12
C ILE A 82 -15.66 2.12 3.56
N SER A 83 -15.78 1.25 2.55
CA SER A 83 -14.64 0.66 1.85
C SER A 83 -13.71 1.73 1.26
N MET A 84 -14.28 2.79 0.68
CA MET A 84 -13.50 3.89 0.11
C MET A 84 -12.83 4.73 1.20
N THR A 85 -13.49 5.00 2.32
CA THR A 85 -12.89 5.66 3.48
C THR A 85 -11.70 4.86 4.00
N LEU A 86 -11.84 3.54 4.16
CA LEU A 86 -10.73 2.68 4.59
C LEU A 86 -9.55 2.76 3.61
N HIS A 87 -9.81 2.65 2.30
CA HIS A 87 -8.76 2.81 1.27
C HIS A 87 -8.05 4.16 1.40
N ALA A 88 -8.81 5.26 1.52
CA ALA A 88 -8.26 6.61 1.62
C ALA A 88 -7.45 6.80 2.90
N THR A 89 -7.97 6.37 4.06
CA THR A 89 -7.28 6.49 5.36
C THR A 89 -5.97 5.70 5.36
N VAL A 90 -5.97 4.45 4.91
CA VAL A 90 -4.75 3.63 4.83
C VAL A 90 -3.74 4.24 3.86
N SER A 91 -4.19 4.79 2.72
CA SER A 91 -3.32 5.49 1.76
C SER A 91 -2.68 6.75 2.35
N TRP A 92 -3.45 7.56 3.08
CA TRP A 92 -2.94 8.76 3.73
C TRP A 92 -1.95 8.43 4.85
N LEU A 93 -2.21 7.39 5.64
CA LEU A 93 -1.27 6.92 6.65
C LEU A 93 0.04 6.42 6.02
N ALA A 94 -0.05 5.68 4.91
CA ALA A 94 1.14 5.26 4.15
C ALA A 94 1.96 6.46 3.68
N LEU A 95 1.30 7.49 3.11
CA LEU A 95 1.95 8.72 2.67
C LEU A 95 2.58 9.50 3.82
N LEU A 96 1.86 9.69 4.93
CA LEU A 96 2.38 10.43 6.08
C LEU A 96 3.59 9.73 6.71
N LEU A 97 3.55 8.40 6.83
CA LEU A 97 4.71 7.64 7.31
C LEU A 97 5.84 7.60 6.29
N GLY A 98 5.55 7.63 4.98
CA GLY A 98 6.57 7.75 3.93
C GLY A 98 7.27 9.11 3.97
N LEU A 99 6.52 10.19 4.19
CA LEU A 99 7.08 11.52 4.42
C LEU A 99 7.91 11.54 5.71
N GLY A 100 7.39 10.98 6.80
CA GLY A 100 8.11 10.84 8.07
C GLY A 100 9.41 10.06 7.90
N HIS A 101 9.38 8.93 7.18
CA HIS A 101 10.56 8.14 6.83
C HIS A 101 11.63 8.98 6.12
N GLY A 102 11.24 9.77 5.11
CA GLY A 102 12.16 10.67 4.40
C GLY A 102 12.71 11.79 5.29
N LEU A 103 11.86 12.45 6.07
CA LEU A 103 12.27 13.55 6.96
C LEU A 103 13.16 13.08 8.12
N LEU A 104 12.95 11.86 8.60
CA LEU A 104 13.77 11.27 9.66
C LEU A 104 15.23 11.05 9.21
N LEU A 105 15.51 10.97 7.91
CA LEU A 105 16.88 10.90 7.38
C LEU A 105 17.71 12.15 7.69
N MET A 106 17.07 13.30 7.96
CA MET A 106 17.78 14.52 8.38
C MET A 106 18.41 14.40 9.78
N PHE A 107 17.98 13.40 10.56
CA PHE A 107 18.46 13.12 11.90
C PHE A 107 19.34 11.86 11.93
N ASP A 108 19.72 11.32 10.78
CA ASP A 108 20.58 10.15 10.68
C ASP A 108 22.05 10.54 10.82
N ASP A 109 22.81 9.74 11.58
CA ASP A 109 24.24 9.98 11.84
C ASP A 109 25.15 9.35 10.77
N TYR A 110 24.63 8.44 9.93
CA TYR A 110 25.43 7.78 8.89
C TYR A 110 25.60 8.64 7.64
N PHE A 111 24.56 9.37 7.24
CA PHE A 111 24.57 10.25 6.07
C PHE A 111 23.89 11.57 6.38
N THR A 112 24.55 12.68 6.06
CA THR A 112 23.96 14.01 6.24
C THR A 112 23.03 14.34 5.07
N TYR A 113 21.73 14.30 5.31
CA TYR A 113 20.71 14.71 4.33
C TYR A 113 20.30 16.18 4.52
N THR A 114 20.19 16.90 3.41
CA THR A 114 19.51 18.19 3.36
C THR A 114 18.04 18.03 2.97
N LEU A 115 17.23 19.09 3.16
CA LEU A 115 15.84 19.07 2.71
C LEU A 115 15.72 18.87 1.19
N SER A 116 16.66 19.43 0.39
CA SER A 116 16.69 19.20 -1.06
C SER A 116 16.93 17.75 -1.41
N ASP A 117 17.77 17.02 -0.65
CA ASP A 117 18.05 15.60 -0.89
C ASP A 117 16.84 14.70 -0.71
N ILE A 118 15.87 15.15 0.08
CA ILE A 118 14.62 14.42 0.34
C ILE A 118 13.57 14.75 -0.73
N LEU A 119 13.47 16.03 -1.11
CA LEU A 119 12.41 16.51 -2.00
C LEU A 119 12.75 16.38 -3.49
N VAL A 120 14.03 16.43 -3.85
CA VAL A 120 14.50 16.29 -5.24
C VAL A 120 15.02 14.88 -5.45
N PRO A 121 14.46 14.12 -6.41
CA PRO A 121 14.92 12.75 -6.63
C PRO A 121 16.36 12.74 -7.14
N PHE A 122 17.12 11.71 -6.71
CA PHE A 122 18.47 11.40 -7.17
C PHE A 122 19.60 12.35 -6.72
N THR A 123 19.35 13.27 -5.78
CA THR A 123 20.40 14.20 -5.30
C THR A 123 21.07 13.77 -3.99
N GLY A 124 20.45 12.86 -3.24
CA GLY A 124 20.94 12.46 -1.91
C GLY A 124 22.27 11.67 -1.91
N PRO A 125 22.98 11.65 -0.77
CA PRO A 125 24.34 11.13 -0.65
C PRO A 125 24.44 9.60 -0.70
N TYR A 126 23.34 8.87 -0.43
CA TYR A 126 23.34 7.41 -0.36
C TYR A 126 22.51 6.82 -1.50
N ARG A 127 23.16 6.02 -2.36
CA ARG A 127 22.53 5.29 -3.48
C ARG A 127 21.46 6.12 -4.23
N PRO A 128 21.81 7.29 -4.78
CA PRO A 128 20.85 8.28 -5.30
C PRO A 128 19.87 7.69 -6.31
N GLU A 129 20.33 6.78 -7.18
CA GLU A 129 19.52 6.05 -8.16
C GLU A 129 18.26 5.40 -7.53
N VAL A 130 18.44 4.60 -6.46
CA VAL A 130 17.33 3.85 -5.84
C VAL A 130 16.61 4.65 -4.76
N VAL A 131 17.30 5.58 -4.09
CA VAL A 131 16.65 6.52 -3.15
C VAL A 131 15.74 7.48 -3.90
N GLY A 132 16.17 8.00 -5.05
CA GLY A 132 15.38 8.88 -5.90
C GLY A 132 14.10 8.22 -6.45
N LEU A 133 14.09 6.89 -6.66
CA LEU A 133 12.84 6.17 -6.96
C LEU A 133 11.81 6.30 -5.83
N GLY A 134 12.24 6.29 -4.57
CA GLY A 134 11.38 6.51 -3.40
C GLY A 134 10.79 7.91 -3.39
N THR A 135 11.61 8.94 -3.59
CA THR A 135 11.17 10.34 -3.70
C THR A 135 10.18 10.54 -4.86
N LEU A 136 10.50 10.01 -6.04
CA LEU A 136 9.64 10.11 -7.22
C LEU A 136 8.30 9.39 -7.00
N ALA A 137 8.31 8.21 -6.39
CA ALA A 137 7.11 7.46 -6.05
C ALA A 137 6.26 8.19 -5.00
N PHE A 138 6.88 8.82 -4.00
CA PHE A 138 6.18 9.64 -3.01
C PHE A 138 5.41 10.79 -3.67
N TRP A 139 6.07 11.55 -4.54
CA TRP A 139 5.42 12.64 -5.27
C TRP A 139 4.28 12.13 -6.15
N LEU A 140 4.48 11.01 -6.86
CA LEU A 140 3.44 10.40 -7.67
C LEU A 140 2.22 9.99 -6.83
N LEU A 141 2.43 9.33 -5.69
CA LEU A 141 1.36 8.94 -4.76
C LEU A 141 0.66 10.16 -4.15
N LEU A 142 1.40 11.22 -3.81
CA LEU A 142 0.83 12.47 -3.30
C LEU A 142 -0.09 13.12 -4.34
N ILE A 143 0.36 13.22 -5.60
CA ILE A 143 -0.45 13.74 -6.71
C ILE A 143 -1.70 12.88 -6.90
N ILE A 144 -1.58 11.55 -6.89
CA ILE A 144 -2.72 10.64 -7.01
C ILE A 144 -3.72 10.87 -5.87
N SER A 145 -3.26 10.95 -4.63
CA SER A 145 -4.11 11.15 -3.45
C SER A 145 -4.83 12.50 -3.47
N LEU A 146 -4.12 13.57 -3.85
CA LEU A 146 -4.68 14.91 -3.98
C LEU A 146 -5.57 15.09 -5.22
N SER A 147 -5.51 14.17 -6.20
CA SER A 147 -6.32 14.26 -7.42
C SER A 147 -7.81 13.95 -7.23
N PHE A 148 -8.20 13.39 -6.07
CA PHE A 148 -9.57 12.93 -5.86
C PHE A 148 -10.64 14.04 -6.04
N PRO A 149 -10.49 15.24 -5.44
CA PRO A 149 -11.42 16.35 -5.69
C PRO A 149 -11.35 16.85 -7.15
N LEU A 150 -10.20 16.70 -7.81
CA LEU A 150 -9.99 17.14 -9.19
C LEU A 150 -10.70 16.25 -10.22
N LYS A 151 -11.14 15.05 -9.82
CA LYS A 151 -11.90 14.12 -10.66
C LYS A 151 -13.11 14.76 -11.34
N LYS A 152 -13.78 15.73 -10.69
CA LYS A 152 -14.92 16.46 -11.27
C LYS A 152 -14.53 17.35 -12.46
N PHE A 153 -13.27 17.78 -12.53
CA PHE A 153 -12.76 18.65 -13.59
C PHE A 153 -12.09 17.86 -14.72
N ILE A 154 -11.22 16.90 -14.40
CA ILE A 154 -10.49 16.12 -15.42
C ILE A 154 -11.30 14.93 -15.97
N GLY A 155 -12.43 14.62 -15.34
CA GLY A 155 -13.30 13.51 -15.71
C GLY A 155 -12.80 12.14 -15.24
N ASN A 156 -13.74 11.19 -15.17
CA ASN A 156 -13.50 9.85 -14.60
C ASN A 156 -12.48 9.02 -15.39
N LYS A 157 -12.34 9.24 -16.71
CA LYS A 157 -11.37 8.50 -17.55
C LYS A 157 -9.94 8.92 -17.23
N ALA A 158 -9.66 10.23 -17.25
CA ALA A 158 -8.34 10.77 -16.96
C ALA A 158 -7.93 10.47 -15.50
N TRP A 159 -8.86 10.66 -14.55
CA TRP A 159 -8.60 10.32 -13.15
C TRP A 159 -8.25 8.85 -12.96
N LYS A 160 -8.96 7.94 -13.65
CA LYS A 160 -8.61 6.50 -13.60
C LYS A 160 -7.22 6.25 -14.16
N LEU A 161 -6.86 6.85 -15.30
CA LEU A 161 -5.53 6.68 -15.90
C LEU A 161 -4.43 7.18 -14.96
N LEU A 162 -4.63 8.35 -14.34
CA LEU A 162 -3.73 8.85 -13.30
C LEU A 162 -3.64 7.85 -12.13
N HIS A 163 -4.78 7.39 -11.62
CA HIS A 163 -4.78 6.45 -10.49
C HIS A 163 -4.14 5.09 -10.84
N PHE A 164 -4.17 4.64 -12.11
CA PHE A 164 -3.44 3.44 -12.55
C PHE A 164 -1.93 3.57 -12.41
N THR A 165 -1.38 4.78 -12.42
CA THR A 165 0.05 5.00 -12.14
C THR A 165 0.45 4.68 -10.69
N SER A 166 -0.52 4.45 -9.79
CA SER A 166 -0.23 3.93 -8.44
C SER A 166 0.47 2.56 -8.47
N TYR A 167 0.23 1.72 -9.48
CA TYR A 167 0.95 0.45 -9.63
C TYR A 167 2.43 0.66 -10.00
N LEU A 168 2.72 1.70 -10.78
CA LEU A 168 4.10 2.11 -11.06
C LEU A 168 4.76 2.64 -9.80
N ALA A 169 4.07 3.51 -9.04
CA ALA A 169 4.58 4.01 -7.76
C ALA A 169 4.84 2.86 -6.77
N PHE A 170 3.94 1.89 -6.66
CA PHE A 170 4.12 0.70 -5.83
C PHE A 170 5.40 -0.06 -6.22
N ALA A 171 5.61 -0.31 -7.52
CA ALA A 171 6.83 -0.96 -8.00
C ALA A 171 8.09 -0.14 -7.65
N MET A 172 8.06 1.18 -7.81
CA MET A 172 9.18 2.06 -7.46
C MET A 172 9.49 2.02 -5.96
N VAL A 173 8.48 2.05 -5.08
CA VAL A 173 8.68 1.92 -3.62
C VAL A 173 9.22 0.52 -3.27
N THR A 174 8.73 -0.55 -3.92
CA THR A 174 9.26 -1.90 -3.73
C THR A 174 10.74 -1.98 -4.11
N LEU A 175 11.12 -1.44 -5.26
CA LEU A 175 12.51 -1.41 -5.73
C LEU A 175 13.39 -0.56 -4.79
N HIS A 176 12.90 0.60 -4.39
CA HIS A 176 13.55 1.45 -3.38
C HIS A 176 13.82 0.68 -2.09
N GLY A 177 12.81 0.04 -1.49
CA GLY A 177 12.97 -0.72 -0.24
C GLY A 177 13.91 -1.92 -0.38
N LEU A 178 13.87 -2.62 -1.53
CA LEU A 178 14.69 -3.80 -1.78
C LEU A 178 16.17 -3.46 -1.99
N PHE A 179 16.46 -2.34 -2.67
CA PHE A 179 17.83 -1.99 -3.05
C PHE A 179 18.47 -0.90 -2.20
N ALA A 180 17.71 -0.07 -1.49
CA ALA A 180 18.26 0.92 -0.56
C ALA A 180 18.40 0.36 0.86
N GLY A 181 17.45 -0.46 1.31
CA GLY A 181 17.38 -0.98 2.67
C GLY A 181 18.34 -2.14 2.93
N THR A 182 19.03 -2.11 4.07
CA THR A 182 19.86 -3.26 4.53
C THR A 182 19.02 -4.46 4.97
N ASP A 183 17.74 -4.24 5.26
CA ASP A 183 16.80 -5.26 5.73
C ASP A 183 16.37 -6.22 4.60
N SER A 184 16.77 -5.93 3.35
CA SER A 184 16.55 -6.79 2.17
C SER A 184 17.12 -8.21 2.29
N HIS A 185 18.08 -8.42 3.21
CA HIS A 185 18.62 -9.75 3.52
C HIS A 185 17.79 -10.53 4.52
N LEU A 186 16.92 -9.87 5.31
CA LEU A 186 16.11 -10.51 6.33
C LEU A 186 15.01 -11.36 5.69
N LEU A 187 14.85 -12.60 6.18
CA LEU A 187 13.85 -13.54 5.67
C LEU A 187 12.43 -12.96 5.75
N GLY A 188 12.08 -12.33 6.88
CA GLY A 188 10.76 -11.71 7.07
C GLY A 188 10.46 -10.63 6.04
N PHE A 189 11.43 -9.76 5.74
CA PHE A 189 11.29 -8.72 4.72
C PHE A 189 11.12 -9.33 3.32
N ARG A 190 11.90 -10.35 2.97
CA ARG A 190 11.78 -11.05 1.68
C ARG A 190 10.43 -11.72 1.50
N ILE A 191 9.89 -12.35 2.55
CA ILE A 191 8.55 -12.94 2.54
C ILE A 191 7.51 -11.84 2.33
N LEU A 192 7.58 -10.74 3.08
CA LEU A 192 6.66 -9.60 2.95
C LEU A 192 6.63 -9.06 1.51
N ILE A 193 7.79 -8.78 0.92
CA ILE A 193 7.91 -8.26 -0.44
C ILE A 193 7.40 -9.30 -1.45
N SER A 194 7.84 -10.54 -1.37
CA SER A 194 7.51 -11.58 -2.36
C SER A 194 6.02 -11.89 -2.37
N VAL A 195 5.44 -12.13 -1.19
CA VAL A 195 4.00 -12.40 -1.05
C VAL A 195 3.18 -11.17 -1.46
N GLY A 196 3.61 -9.96 -1.06
CA GLY A 196 2.95 -8.71 -1.42
C GLY A 196 2.90 -8.47 -2.93
N VAL A 197 4.06 -8.54 -3.59
CA VAL A 197 4.17 -8.34 -5.05
C VAL A 197 3.40 -9.41 -5.81
N LEU A 198 3.60 -10.68 -5.47
CA LEU A 198 2.89 -11.79 -6.15
C LEU A 198 1.37 -11.69 -5.93
N GLY A 199 0.93 -11.31 -4.73
CA GLY A 199 -0.48 -11.08 -4.41
C GLY A 199 -1.09 -9.96 -5.24
N VAL A 200 -0.42 -8.79 -5.30
CA VAL A 200 -0.87 -7.66 -6.13
C VAL A 200 -0.93 -8.05 -7.61
N LEU A 201 0.08 -8.74 -8.13
CA LEU A 201 0.10 -9.20 -9.53
C LEU A 201 -1.03 -10.19 -9.81
N ALA A 202 -1.22 -11.20 -8.95
CA ALA A 202 -2.28 -12.19 -9.10
C ALA A 202 -3.66 -11.54 -9.12
N LEU A 203 -3.92 -10.62 -8.19
CA LEU A 203 -5.18 -9.88 -8.10
C LEU A 203 -5.39 -8.95 -9.30
N LEU A 204 -4.34 -8.27 -9.75
CA LEU A 204 -4.40 -7.40 -10.94
C LEU A 204 -4.70 -8.23 -12.20
N ILE A 205 -4.05 -9.38 -12.39
CA ILE A 205 -4.31 -10.29 -13.50
C ILE A 205 -5.76 -10.81 -13.44
N ALA A 206 -6.23 -11.24 -12.26
CA ALA A 206 -7.60 -11.69 -12.07
C ALA A 206 -8.62 -10.60 -12.43
N ARG A 207 -8.37 -9.36 -12.03
CA ARG A 207 -9.18 -8.19 -12.39
C ARG A 207 -9.21 -7.94 -13.89
N MET A 208 -8.05 -7.91 -14.55
CA MET A 208 -7.95 -7.71 -16.01
C MET A 208 -8.71 -8.79 -16.80
N ARG A 209 -8.62 -10.06 -16.35
CA ARG A 209 -9.39 -11.17 -16.95
C ARG A 209 -10.90 -10.96 -16.81
N LYS A 210 -11.37 -10.55 -15.62
CA LYS A 210 -12.79 -10.27 -15.36
C LYS A 210 -13.34 -9.15 -16.25
N ASP A 211 -12.58 -8.07 -16.43
CA ASP A 211 -12.97 -6.94 -17.28
C ASP A 211 -13.03 -7.35 -18.77
N ARG A 212 -12.07 -8.15 -19.25
CA ARG A 212 -12.09 -8.69 -20.62
C ARG A 212 -13.29 -9.59 -20.89
N SER A 213 -13.62 -10.49 -19.96
CA SER A 213 -14.79 -11.38 -20.07
C SER A 213 -16.11 -10.58 -20.16
N ARG A 214 -16.26 -9.51 -19.36
CA ARG A 214 -17.44 -8.63 -19.40
C ARG A 214 -17.58 -7.90 -20.74
N THR A 215 -16.48 -7.39 -21.28
CA THR A 215 -16.47 -6.73 -22.59
C THR A 215 -16.83 -7.72 -23.70
N ASN A 216 -16.26 -8.93 -23.69
CA ASN A 216 -16.57 -9.96 -24.69
C ASN A 216 -18.05 -10.37 -24.66
N GLN A 217 -18.63 -10.58 -23.47
CA GLN A 217 -20.06 -10.90 -23.33
C GLN A 217 -20.98 -9.80 -23.87
N ARG A 218 -20.63 -8.53 -23.67
CA ARG A 218 -21.42 -7.39 -24.20
C ARG A 218 -21.36 -7.27 -25.72
N LEU A 219 -20.25 -7.69 -26.34
CA LEU A 219 -20.04 -7.59 -27.79
C LEU A 219 -20.57 -8.81 -28.56
N ALA A 220 -20.74 -9.96 -27.91
CA ALA A 220 -21.17 -11.20 -28.56
C ALA A 220 -22.54 -11.06 -29.29
N PRO A 221 -23.61 -10.48 -28.71
CA PRO A 221 -24.89 -10.31 -29.39
C PRO A 221 -24.79 -9.37 -30.61
N ARG A 222 -24.00 -8.30 -30.51
CA ARG A 222 -23.81 -7.33 -31.60
C ARG A 222 -23.07 -7.93 -32.80
N ARG A 223 -22.16 -8.88 -32.56
CA ARG A 223 -21.46 -9.62 -33.62
C ARG A 223 -22.39 -10.61 -34.33
N ALA A 224 -23.22 -11.32 -33.57
CA ALA A 224 -24.19 -12.26 -34.13
C ALA A 224 -25.19 -11.56 -35.06
N VAL A 225 -25.73 -10.39 -34.67
CA VAL A 225 -26.64 -9.60 -35.52
C VAL A 225 -25.94 -9.12 -36.80
N ARG A 226 -24.70 -8.62 -36.71
CA ARG A 226 -23.96 -8.14 -37.90
C ARG A 226 -23.62 -9.26 -38.89
N GLN A 227 -23.50 -10.50 -38.43
CA GLN A 227 -23.26 -11.67 -39.28
C GLN A 227 -24.53 -12.16 -39.99
N GLN A 228 -25.72 -11.78 -39.52
CA GLN A 228 -27.01 -12.13 -40.15
C GLN A 228 -27.49 -11.10 -41.17
N THR A 229 -26.94 -9.88 -41.14
CA THR A 229 -27.32 -8.77 -42.04
C THR A 229 -26.38 -8.61 -43.24
N ASN A 230 -25.40 -9.50 -43.40
CA ASN A 230 -24.50 -9.61 -44.54
C ASN A 230 -24.71 -10.96 -45.21
#